data_AF-A0A8H6HI54-F1
#
_entry.id   AF-A0A8H6HI54-F1
#
_cell.length_a   1.000
_cell.length_b   1.000
_cell.length_c   1.000
_cell.angle_alpha   90.00
_cell.angle_beta   90.00
_cell.angle_gamma   90.00
#
_symmetry.space_group_name_H-M   'P 1'
#
loop_
_entity.id
_entity.type
_entity.pdbx_description
1 polymer ?
#
loop_
_entity_poly.entity_id
_entity_poly.type
_entity_poly.pdbx_seq_one_letter_code
_entity_poly.pdbx_strand_id
1 'polypeptide(L)'
;SKAYDHFEYPEARVTKGQVNYLFRCKKFPEEVVSRRRTDESTSNLVRHVKACEAGVNPEQVNMFSAFVNGITFDYARHRVGLALWCARAARPNRIVEDPELIKCFTDIYPKVKMPSRMTIARDTKEIHQLTKEHIVEMLQEHPGKIHVGADGWTSPNVYSFLGVTIHW
;
A
#
# COMPACT_ATOMS: atom_id res chain seq x y z
N SER A 1 0.43 31.49 -25.52
CA SER A 1 -0.26 30.43 -24.74
C SER A 1 -1.17 31.12 -23.73
N LYS A 2 -2.45 30.70 -23.60
CA LYS A 2 -3.43 31.32 -22.68
C LYS A 2 -3.03 31.29 -21.20
N ALA A 3 -2.07 30.43 -20.84
CA ALA A 3 -1.61 30.29 -19.46
C ALA A 3 -0.95 31.58 -18.90
N TYR A 4 -0.37 32.43 -19.75
CA TYR A 4 0.32 33.64 -19.31
C TYR A 4 -0.65 34.77 -18.90
N ASP A 5 -1.90 34.75 -19.38
CA ASP A 5 -2.88 35.80 -19.12
C ASP A 5 -3.29 35.86 -17.63
N HIS A 6 -3.11 34.74 -16.92
CA HIS A 6 -3.38 34.58 -15.49
C HIS A 6 -2.33 35.24 -14.58
N PHE A 7 -1.18 35.62 -15.13
CA PHE A 7 -0.06 36.18 -14.40
C PHE A 7 0.17 37.65 -14.78
N GLU A 8 0.78 38.40 -13.88
CA GLU A 8 1.34 39.71 -14.19
C GLU A 8 2.54 39.58 -15.14
N TYR A 9 3.00 40.72 -15.66
CA TYR A 9 4.18 40.74 -16.51
C TYR A 9 5.39 40.19 -15.74
N PRO A 10 6.11 39.20 -16.26
CA PRO A 10 7.11 38.48 -15.48
C PRO A 10 8.34 39.32 -15.21
N GLU A 11 8.88 39.17 -14.01
CA GLU A 11 10.17 39.75 -13.63
C GLU A 11 11.30 38.75 -13.88
N ALA A 12 12.41 39.19 -14.48
CA ALA A 12 13.59 38.34 -14.66
C ALA A 12 14.49 38.46 -13.42
N ARG A 13 14.77 37.34 -12.75
CA ARG A 13 15.67 37.27 -11.61
C ARG A 13 16.82 36.29 -11.86
N VAL A 14 18.03 36.76 -11.63
CA VAL A 14 19.23 35.92 -11.69
C VAL A 14 19.45 35.26 -10.34
N THR A 15 19.51 33.94 -10.31
CA THR A 15 19.82 33.16 -9.10
C THR A 15 20.91 32.16 -9.43
N LYS A 16 22.06 32.23 -8.73
CA LYS A 16 23.22 31.34 -8.93
C LYS A 16 23.64 31.21 -10.40
N GLY A 17 23.69 32.33 -11.14
CA GLY A 17 24.07 32.35 -12.55
C GLY A 17 23.01 31.89 -13.56
N GLN A 18 21.81 31.52 -13.09
CA GLN A 18 20.69 31.13 -13.95
C GLN A 18 19.60 32.21 -13.97
N VAL A 19 19.10 32.55 -15.16
CA VAL A 19 17.99 33.49 -15.35
C VAL A 19 16.67 32.74 -15.18
N ASN A 20 15.85 33.18 -14.22
CA ASN A 20 14.50 32.70 -14.02
C ASN A 20 13.49 33.82 -14.25
N TYR A 21 12.40 33.52 -14.92
CA TYR A 21 11.22 34.38 -15.01
C TYR A 21 10.31 34.07 -13.82
N LEU A 22 9.92 35.10 -13.09
CA LEU A 22 9.00 35.04 -11.96
C LEU A 22 7.63 35.53 -12.42
N PHE A 23 6.65 34.64 -12.35
CA PHE A 23 5.27 34.92 -12.73
C PHE A 23 4.43 35.07 -11.47
N ARG A 24 3.99 36.30 -11.16
CA ARG A 24 3.09 36.58 -10.04
C ARG A 24 1.65 36.33 -10.45
N CYS A 25 0.88 35.65 -9.60
CA CYS A 25 -0.53 35.39 -9.87
C CYS A 25 -1.38 36.65 -9.68
N LYS A 26 -2.26 36.97 -10.64
CA LYS A 26 -3.18 38.13 -10.53
C LYS A 26 -4.25 37.95 -9.44
N LYS A 27 -4.63 36.71 -9.14
CA LYS A 27 -5.67 36.38 -8.14
C LYS A 27 -5.10 36.27 -6.73
N PHE A 28 -3.87 35.80 -6.60
CA PHE A 28 -3.15 35.66 -5.33
C PHE A 28 -1.74 36.26 -5.46
N PRO A 29 -1.57 37.57 -5.22
CA PRO A 29 -0.30 38.27 -5.47
C PRO A 29 0.91 37.74 -4.69
N GLU A 30 0.66 37.06 -3.57
CA GLU A 30 1.69 36.41 -2.74
C GLU A 30 2.27 35.14 -3.39
N GLU A 31 1.56 34.53 -4.34
CA GLU A 31 1.99 33.30 -5.02
C GLU A 31 2.82 33.62 -6.27
N VAL A 32 4.06 33.14 -6.29
CA VAL A 32 5.03 33.37 -7.37
C VAL A 32 5.50 32.05 -7.98
N VAL A 33 5.23 31.86 -9.26
CA VAL A 33 5.70 30.69 -10.02
C VAL A 33 6.98 31.04 -10.76
N SER A 34 8.08 30.35 -10.45
CA SER A 34 9.35 30.52 -11.17
C SER A 34 9.49 29.56 -12.36
N ARG A 35 10.05 30.04 -13.46
CA ARG A 35 10.40 29.24 -14.64
C ARG A 35 11.79 29.62 -15.15
N ARG A 36 12.62 28.62 -15.47
CA ARG A 36 13.94 28.89 -16.07
C ARG A 36 13.79 29.47 -17.47
N ARG A 37 14.69 30.38 -17.85
CA ARG A 37 14.71 30.97 -19.20
C ARG A 37 14.87 29.92 -20.31
N THR A 38 15.58 28.83 -20.02
CA THR A 38 15.84 27.72 -20.96
C THR A 38 14.72 26.67 -20.99
N ASP A 39 13.71 26.80 -20.13
CA ASP A 39 12.57 25.89 -20.14
C ASP A 39 11.58 26.33 -21.22
N GLU A 40 11.21 25.43 -22.13
CA GLU A 40 10.20 25.67 -23.18
C GLU A 40 8.80 25.18 -22.76
N SER A 41 8.69 24.41 -21.68
CA SER A 41 7.44 23.90 -21.16
C SER A 41 6.63 24.98 -20.44
N THR A 42 5.30 24.88 -20.47
CA THR A 42 4.38 25.73 -19.68
C THR A 42 3.64 24.95 -18.61
N SER A 43 4.03 23.70 -18.36
CA SER A 43 3.29 22.77 -17.50
C SER A 43 3.18 23.25 -16.04
N ASN A 44 4.19 23.95 -15.51
CA ASN A 44 4.14 24.53 -14.17
C ASN A 44 3.12 25.68 -14.06
N LEU A 45 3.11 26.58 -15.05
CA LEU A 45 2.17 27.70 -15.16
C LEU A 45 0.74 27.17 -15.29
N VAL A 46 0.50 26.24 -16.22
CA VAL A 46 -0.82 25.62 -16.43
C VAL A 46 -1.30 24.90 -15.17
N ARG A 47 -0.41 24.20 -14.46
CA ARG A 47 -0.75 23.53 -13.20
C ARG A 47 -1.20 24.54 -12.13
N HIS A 48 -0.48 25.65 -12.00
CA HIS A 48 -0.86 26.72 -11.08
C HIS A 48 -2.22 27.31 -11.45
N VAL A 49 -2.45 27.68 -12.71
CA VAL A 49 -3.74 28.25 -13.16
C VAL A 49 -4.91 27.35 -12.77
N LYS A 50 -4.81 26.04 -13.05
CA LYS A 50 -5.85 25.07 -12.70
C LYS A 50 -6.10 24.99 -11.19
N ALA A 51 -5.05 25.00 -10.37
CA ALA A 51 -5.18 24.97 -8.91
C ALA A 51 -5.79 26.27 -8.36
N CYS A 52 -5.36 27.42 -8.90
CA CYS A 52 -5.81 28.75 -8.54
C CYS A 52 -7.29 28.99 -8.87
N GLU A 53 -7.75 28.50 -10.04
CA GLU A 53 -9.15 28.53 -10.45
C GLU A 53 -10.02 27.62 -9.56
N ALA A 54 -9.50 26.44 -9.19
CA ALA A 54 -10.20 25.50 -8.30
C ALA A 54 -10.24 25.94 -6.82
N GLY A 55 -9.60 27.05 -6.45
CA GLY A 55 -9.56 27.54 -5.07
C GLY A 55 -8.77 26.63 -4.12
N VAL A 56 -7.87 25.80 -4.65
CA VAL A 56 -7.12 24.82 -3.88
C VAL A 56 -5.78 25.44 -3.47
N ASN A 57 -5.53 25.55 -2.16
CA ASN A 57 -4.23 25.97 -1.64
C ASN A 57 -3.16 24.89 -1.96
N PRO A 58 -2.06 25.21 -2.66
CA PRO A 58 -0.99 24.27 -2.98
C PRO A 58 -0.39 23.56 -1.75
N GLU A 59 -0.34 24.21 -0.59
CA GLU A 59 0.15 23.61 0.66
C GLU A 59 -0.74 22.46 1.15
N GLN A 60 -2.06 22.56 0.96
CA GLN A 60 -2.98 21.48 1.28
C GLN A 60 -2.76 20.27 0.36
N VAL A 61 -2.51 20.49 -0.93
CA VAL A 61 -2.20 19.41 -1.90
C VAL A 61 -0.89 18.70 -1.56
N ASN A 62 0.12 19.44 -1.08
CA ASN A 62 1.38 18.86 -0.61
C ASN A 62 1.20 18.05 0.69
N MET A 63 0.34 18.49 1.60
CA MET A 63 0.01 17.71 2.82
C MET A 63 -0.74 16.42 2.49
N PHE A 64 -1.74 16.47 1.59
CA PHE A 64 -2.45 15.28 1.12
C PHE A 64 -1.54 14.32 0.36
N SER A 65 -0.65 14.82 -0.51
CA SER A 65 0.29 13.96 -1.24
C SER A 65 1.35 13.36 -0.32
N ALA A 66 1.84 14.09 0.69
CA ALA A 66 2.74 13.56 1.73
C ALA A 66 2.08 12.46 2.58
N PHE A 67 0.79 12.59 2.91
CA PHE A 67 0.02 11.56 3.62
C PHE A 67 -0.25 10.33 2.73
N VAL A 68 -0.51 10.54 1.44
CA VAL A 68 -0.78 9.47 0.46
C VAL A 68 0.48 8.71 0.06
N ASN A 69 1.65 9.34 0.06
CA ASN A 69 2.92 8.69 -0.29
C ASN A 69 3.38 7.65 0.75
N GLY A 70 2.80 7.63 1.96
CA GLY A 70 3.18 6.70 3.04
C GLY A 70 2.44 5.35 3.04
N ILE A 71 1.28 5.24 2.39
CA ILE A 71 0.45 4.02 2.41
C ILE A 71 0.01 3.70 0.98
N THR A 72 0.91 3.10 0.21
CA THR A 72 0.52 2.45 -1.02
C THR A 72 -0.08 1.10 -0.68
N PHE A 73 -1.39 0.94 -0.93
CA PHE A 73 -2.04 -0.36 -0.81
C PHE A 73 -1.43 -1.31 -1.84
N ASP A 74 -0.74 -2.34 -1.34
CA ASP A 74 -0.27 -3.46 -2.15
C ASP A 74 -1.16 -4.68 -1.88
N TYR A 75 -1.86 -5.10 -2.93
CA TYR A 75 -2.76 -6.25 -2.88
C TYR A 75 -2.02 -7.57 -2.59
N ALA A 76 -0.79 -7.73 -3.08
CA ALA A 76 -0.01 -8.95 -2.83
C ALA A 76 0.35 -9.05 -1.35
N ARG A 77 0.88 -7.97 -0.76
CA ARG A 77 1.14 -7.88 0.67
C ARG A 77 -0.12 -8.09 1.52
N HIS A 78 -1.24 -7.50 1.11
CA HIS A 78 -2.52 -7.66 1.82
C HIS A 78 -2.99 -9.13 1.84
N ARG A 79 -2.89 -9.84 0.70
CA ARG A 79 -3.22 -11.27 0.60
C ARG A 79 -2.39 -12.13 1.54
N VAL A 80 -1.07 -11.94 1.54
CA VAL A 80 -0.15 -12.68 2.42
C VAL A 80 -0.49 -12.41 3.88
N GLY A 81 -0.76 -11.15 4.24
CA GLY A 81 -1.18 -10.76 5.59
C GLY A 81 -2.46 -11.47 6.04
N LEU A 82 -3.49 -11.52 5.17
CA LEU A 82 -4.73 -12.23 5.47
C LEU A 82 -4.54 -13.74 5.57
N ALA A 83 -3.75 -14.35 4.69
CA ALA A 83 -3.47 -15.79 4.75
C ALA A 83 -2.74 -16.18 6.05
N LEU A 84 -1.72 -15.40 6.43
CA LEU A 84 -1.01 -15.59 7.69
C LEU A 84 -1.92 -15.36 8.90
N TRP A 85 -2.78 -14.35 8.87
CA TRP A 85 -3.75 -14.11 9.93
C TRP A 85 -4.72 -15.28 10.09
N CYS A 86 -5.29 -15.76 8.99
CA CYS A 86 -6.19 -16.92 9.01
C CYS A 86 -5.51 -18.17 9.59
N ALA A 87 -4.28 -18.46 9.14
CA ALA A 87 -3.52 -19.61 9.64
C ALA A 87 -3.18 -19.48 11.13
N ARG A 88 -2.64 -18.33 11.56
CA ARG A 88 -2.16 -18.11 12.93
C ARG A 88 -3.28 -18.03 13.96
N ALA A 89 -4.43 -17.45 13.58
CA ALA A 89 -5.57 -17.28 14.48
C ALA A 89 -6.65 -18.37 14.28
N ALA A 90 -6.32 -19.45 13.56
CA ALA A 90 -7.22 -20.56 13.24
C ALA A 90 -8.59 -20.10 12.70
N ARG A 91 -8.60 -19.08 11.83
CA ARG A 91 -9.84 -18.54 11.26
C ARG A 91 -10.26 -19.32 10.03
N PRO A 92 -11.57 -19.54 9.81
CA PRO A 92 -12.06 -20.07 8.56
C PRO A 92 -11.67 -19.16 7.40
N ASN A 93 -11.19 -19.72 6.29
CA ASN A 93 -10.85 -18.93 5.09
C ASN A 93 -12.02 -18.09 4.58
N ARG A 94 -13.27 -18.46 4.90
CA ARG A 94 -14.46 -17.71 4.52
C ARG A 94 -14.58 -16.34 5.20
N ILE A 95 -13.84 -16.11 6.30
CA ILE A 95 -13.90 -14.84 7.04
C ILE A 95 -13.55 -13.63 6.18
N VAL A 96 -12.72 -13.77 5.13
CA VAL A 96 -12.39 -12.65 4.24
C VAL A 96 -13.54 -12.22 3.32
N GLU A 97 -14.60 -13.02 3.25
CA GLU A 97 -15.84 -12.74 2.51
C GLU A 97 -16.95 -12.22 3.44
N ASP A 98 -16.66 -12.02 4.73
CA ASP A 98 -17.59 -11.50 5.74
C ASP A 98 -17.93 -10.03 5.47
N PRO A 99 -19.21 -9.65 5.30
CA PRO A 99 -19.60 -8.29 4.94
C PRO A 99 -19.14 -7.22 5.95
N GLU A 100 -19.20 -7.51 7.24
CA GLU A 100 -18.83 -6.62 8.32
C GLU A 100 -17.32 -6.38 8.34
N LEU A 101 -16.52 -7.43 8.15
CA LEU A 101 -15.08 -7.30 8.02
C LEU A 101 -14.69 -6.50 6.76
N ILE A 102 -15.31 -6.80 5.62
CA ILE A 102 -15.09 -6.05 4.37
C ILE A 102 -15.41 -4.58 4.59
N LYS A 103 -16.52 -4.27 5.28
CA LYS A 103 -16.90 -2.91 5.61
C LYS A 103 -15.84 -2.22 6.46
N CYS A 104 -15.36 -2.85 7.54
CA CYS A 104 -14.29 -2.31 8.37
C CYS A 104 -13.03 -1.95 7.57
N PHE A 105 -12.60 -2.81 6.64
CA PHE A 105 -11.46 -2.50 5.78
C PHE A 105 -11.75 -1.39 4.77
N THR A 106 -12.96 -1.35 4.22
CA THR A 106 -13.40 -0.33 3.25
C THR A 106 -13.51 1.05 3.90
N ASP A 107 -13.97 1.12 5.14
CA ASP A 107 -14.08 2.35 5.94
C ASP A 107 -12.69 2.96 6.19
N ILE A 108 -11.65 2.13 6.35
CA ILE A 108 -10.26 2.57 6.48
C ILE A 108 -9.67 2.95 5.12
N TYR A 109 -9.93 2.15 4.08
CA TYR A 109 -9.41 2.37 2.73
C TYR A 109 -10.43 1.96 1.65
N PRO A 110 -11.12 2.91 1.02
CA PRO A 110 -12.23 2.61 0.07
C PRO A 110 -11.83 1.81 -1.16
N LYS A 111 -10.53 1.76 -1.52
CA LYS A 111 -10.02 1.00 -2.66
C LYS A 111 -9.47 -0.37 -2.27
N VAL A 112 -9.68 -0.81 -1.03
CA VAL A 112 -9.24 -2.12 -0.57
C VAL A 112 -9.85 -3.20 -1.45
N LYS A 113 -9.02 -4.17 -1.85
CA LYS A 113 -9.46 -5.33 -2.60
C LYS A 113 -9.37 -6.54 -1.70
N MET A 114 -10.52 -7.17 -1.47
CA MET A 114 -10.60 -8.37 -0.63
C MET A 114 -10.44 -9.63 -1.50
N PRO A 115 -9.57 -10.57 -1.12
CA PRO A 115 -9.44 -11.85 -1.81
C PRO A 115 -10.64 -12.77 -1.51
N SER A 116 -10.89 -13.74 -2.38
CA SER A 116 -11.84 -14.81 -2.09
C SER A 116 -11.29 -15.81 -1.07
N ARG A 117 -12.17 -16.57 -0.41
CA ARG A 117 -11.79 -17.69 0.47
C ARG A 117 -10.92 -18.72 -0.25
N MET A 118 -11.14 -18.92 -1.55
CA MET A 118 -10.38 -19.85 -2.39
C MET A 118 -8.98 -19.33 -2.69
N THR A 119 -8.82 -18.00 -2.77
CA THR A 119 -7.51 -17.36 -2.89
C THR A 119 -6.71 -17.55 -1.60
N ILE A 120 -7.32 -17.25 -0.44
CA ILE A 120 -6.67 -17.45 0.86
C ILE A 120 -6.27 -18.92 1.09
N ALA A 121 -7.13 -19.87 0.70
CA ALA A 121 -6.83 -21.29 0.81
C ALA A 121 -5.61 -21.70 -0.04
N ARG A 122 -5.47 -21.15 -1.26
CA ARG A 122 -4.31 -21.39 -2.12
C ARG A 122 -3.05 -20.75 -1.55
N ASP A 123 -3.13 -19.50 -1.14
CA ASP A 123 -2.02 -18.76 -0.57
C ASP A 123 -1.50 -19.43 0.72
N THR A 124 -2.41 -19.92 1.57
CA THR A 124 -2.04 -20.67 2.79
C THR A 124 -1.30 -21.97 2.45
N LYS A 125 -1.74 -22.70 1.41
CA LYS A 125 -1.06 -23.92 0.96
C LYS A 125 0.33 -23.62 0.39
N GLU A 126 0.44 -22.57 -0.40
CA GLU A 126 1.72 -22.13 -0.99
C GLU A 126 2.70 -21.71 0.11
N ILE A 127 2.26 -20.90 1.07
CA ILE A 127 3.06 -20.52 2.25
C ILE A 127 3.50 -21.76 3.02
N HIS A 128 2.59 -22.72 3.25
CA HIS A 128 2.94 -23.96 3.93
C HIS A 128 4.01 -24.74 3.17
N GLN A 129 3.88 -24.90 1.84
CA GLN A 129 4.85 -25.64 1.04
C GLN A 129 6.24 -24.99 1.08
N LEU A 130 6.32 -23.67 0.89
CA LEU A 130 7.57 -22.92 0.95
C LEU A 130 8.22 -23.01 2.34
N THR A 131 7.41 -22.93 3.39
CA THR A 131 7.91 -22.98 4.77
C THR A 131 8.32 -24.40 5.15
N LYS A 132 7.62 -25.42 4.66
CA LYS A 132 7.88 -26.83 4.99
C LYS A 132 9.30 -27.24 4.62
N GLU A 133 9.81 -26.82 3.46
CA GLU A 133 11.17 -27.12 3.02
C GLU A 133 12.20 -26.60 4.04
N HIS A 134 12.06 -25.35 4.46
CA HIS A 134 12.92 -24.73 5.47
C HIS A 134 12.79 -25.40 6.85
N ILE A 135 11.59 -25.82 7.24
CA ILE A 135 11.37 -26.55 8.50
C ILE A 135 12.02 -27.93 8.45
N VAL A 136 11.96 -28.63 7.31
CA VAL A 136 12.61 -29.93 7.14
C VAL A 136 14.12 -29.80 7.28
N GLU A 137 14.73 -28.83 6.60
CA GLU A 137 16.17 -28.54 6.73
C GLU A 137 16.54 -28.22 8.19
N MET A 138 15.79 -27.32 8.83
CA MET A 138 16.01 -26.94 10.23
C MET A 138 15.91 -28.13 11.20
N LEU A 139 14.98 -29.06 10.97
CA LEU A 139 14.87 -30.27 11.77
C LEU A 139 15.99 -31.28 11.49
N GLN A 140 16.46 -31.41 10.24
CA GLN A 140 17.57 -32.30 9.88
C GLN A 140 18.91 -31.85 10.48
N GLU A 141 19.12 -30.54 10.58
CA GLU A 141 20.32 -29.94 11.15
C GLU A 141 20.28 -29.85 12.69
N HIS A 142 19.13 -30.17 13.31
CA HIS A 142 18.97 -30.05 14.74
C HIS A 142 19.93 -31.02 15.49
N PRO A 143 20.83 -30.53 16.36
CA PRO A 143 21.87 -31.36 16.99
C PRO A 143 21.32 -32.28 18.10
N GLY A 144 20.11 -32.02 18.58
CA GLY A 144 19.47 -32.76 19.66
C GLY A 144 18.61 -33.93 19.20
N LYS A 145 17.87 -34.52 20.14
CA LYS A 145 16.89 -35.56 19.84
C LYS A 145 15.56 -34.92 19.45
N ILE A 146 14.97 -35.46 18.40
CA ILE A 146 13.61 -35.09 17.98
C ILE A 146 12.64 -36.08 18.62
N HIS A 147 11.72 -35.57 19.43
CA HIS A 147 10.64 -36.33 20.04
C HIS A 147 9.38 -36.23 19.18
N VAL A 148 8.82 -37.38 18.81
CA VAL A 148 7.57 -37.45 18.05
C VAL A 148 6.44 -37.85 18.99
N GLY A 149 5.48 -36.95 19.17
CA GLY A 149 4.21 -37.22 19.84
C GLY A 149 3.17 -37.67 18.82
N ALA A 150 2.42 -38.72 19.13
CA ALA A 150 1.30 -39.17 18.32
C ALA A 150 0.07 -39.33 19.22
N ASP A 151 -1.02 -38.67 18.84
CA ASP A 151 -2.30 -38.74 19.54
C ASP A 151 -3.40 -39.17 18.57
N GLY A 152 -4.08 -40.26 18.90
CA GLY A 152 -5.13 -40.84 18.08
C GLY A 152 -6.47 -40.73 18.79
N TRP A 153 -7.46 -40.08 18.17
CA TRP A 153 -8.81 -39.96 18.74
C TRP A 153 -9.88 -40.25 17.69
N THR A 154 -11.07 -40.63 18.15
CA THR A 154 -12.26 -40.78 17.30
C THR A 154 -13.23 -39.66 17.63
N SER A 155 -13.63 -38.89 16.62
CA SER A 155 -14.64 -37.85 16.80
C SER A 155 -16.03 -38.45 17.07
N PRO A 156 -16.96 -37.69 17.68
CA PRO A 156 -18.36 -38.10 17.83
C PRO A 156 -19.04 -38.48 16.50
N ASN A 157 -18.52 -37.97 15.37
CA ASN A 157 -18.99 -38.29 14.02
C ASN A 157 -18.36 -39.57 13.45
N VAL A 158 -17.71 -40.41 14.29
CA VAL A 158 -17.11 -41.71 13.93
C VAL A 158 -15.92 -41.59 12.95
N TYR A 159 -15.35 -40.40 12.79
CA TYR A 159 -14.08 -40.23 12.08
C TYR A 159 -12.89 -40.43 13.02
N SER A 160 -11.94 -41.27 12.62
CA SER A 160 -10.66 -41.44 13.29
C SER A 160 -9.64 -40.42 12.82
N PHE A 161 -8.90 -39.83 13.76
CA PHE A 161 -7.85 -38.85 13.51
C PHE A 161 -6.55 -39.31 14.16
N LEU A 162 -5.42 -38.92 13.55
CA LEU A 162 -4.09 -39.07 14.12
C LEU A 162 -3.39 -37.71 14.04
N GLY A 163 -3.21 -37.07 15.20
CA GLY A 163 -2.35 -35.91 15.35
C GLY A 163 -0.92 -36.37 15.55
N VAL A 164 0.02 -35.77 14.80
CA VAL A 164 1.45 -35.99 14.99
C VAL A 164 2.10 -34.64 15.29
N THR A 165 2.84 -34.57 16.39
CA THR A 165 3.60 -33.39 16.80
C THR A 165 5.08 -33.72 16.91
N ILE A 166 5.91 -32.74 16.58
CA ILE A 166 7.36 -32.85 16.68
C ILE A 166 7.79 -31.86 17.77
N HIS A 167 8.66 -32.32 18.69
CA HIS A 167 9.28 -31.52 19.74
C HIS A 167 10.81 -31.66 19.63
N TRP A 168 11.51 -30.53 19.51
CA TRP A 168 12.95 -30.44 19.27
C TRP A 168 13.52 -29.24 20.02
#